data_AF-A0A5K3FQ51-F1
#
_entry.id   AF-A0A5K3FQ51-F1
#
_cell.length_a   1.000
_cell.length_b   1.000
_cell.length_c   1.000
_cell.angle_alpha   90.00
_cell.angle_beta   90.00
_cell.angle_gamma   90.00
#
_symmetry.space_group_name_H-M   'P 1'
#
loop_
_entity.id
_entity.type
_entity.pdbx_description
1 polymer ?
#
loop_
_entity_poly.entity_id
_entity_poly.type
_entity_poly.pdbx_seq_one_letter_code
_entity_poly.pdbx_strand_id
1 'polypeptide(L)'
;MLSICVPLIADNFESVVSLLPSRHSSLELEILATVLRDVRLIGVSVCWKLRAIVRWLGSGSTATGNDVEEKEDEEVDDGARVDILKDVIASVDLSTISVKDFIGLTTYDCWLNLSKECRDVVVNAWRACRALDH
;
A
#
# COMPACT_ATOMS: atom_id res chain seq x y z
N MET A 1 -4.30 13.92 -16.57
CA MET A 1 -3.29 13.04 -17.20
C MET A 1 -3.32 11.60 -16.68
N LEU A 2 -3.41 11.37 -15.36
CA LEU A 2 -3.47 10.01 -14.78
C LEU A 2 -4.48 9.07 -15.44
N SER A 3 -5.67 9.59 -15.80
CA SER A 3 -6.73 8.78 -16.40
C SER A 3 -6.33 8.02 -17.69
N ILE A 4 -5.38 8.53 -18.48
CA ILE A 4 -4.93 7.84 -19.69
C ILE A 4 -3.96 6.69 -19.35
N CYS A 5 -3.24 6.81 -18.24
CA CYS A 5 -2.23 5.84 -17.81
C CYS A 5 -2.82 4.68 -16.99
N VAL A 6 -3.99 4.86 -16.35
CA VAL A 6 -4.59 3.83 -15.47
C VAL A 6 -4.76 2.47 -16.15
N PRO A 7 -5.26 2.35 -17.39
CA PRO A 7 -5.36 1.04 -18.06
C PRO A 7 -3.99 0.37 -18.23
N LEU A 8 -2.97 1.13 -18.64
CA LEU A 8 -1.61 0.61 -18.81
C LEU A 8 -1.00 0.17 -17.48
N ILE A 9 -1.27 0.93 -16.41
CA ILE A 9 -0.87 0.59 -15.03
C ILE A 9 -1.58 -0.70 -14.59
N ALA A 10 -2.87 -0.86 -14.89
CA ALA A 10 -3.62 -2.07 -14.54
C ALA A 10 -3.06 -3.31 -15.24
N ASP A 11 -2.76 -3.22 -16.54
CA ASP A 11 -2.19 -4.32 -17.32
C ASP A 11 -0.77 -4.71 -16.87
N ASN A 12 -0.01 -3.77 -16.31
CA ASN A 12 1.38 -3.96 -15.90
C ASN A 12 1.58 -3.82 -14.38
N PHE A 13 0.51 -3.98 -13.61
CA PHE A 13 0.46 -3.55 -12.21
C PHE A 13 1.55 -4.18 -11.35
N GLU A 14 1.80 -5.47 -11.52
CA GLU A 14 2.88 -6.20 -10.84
C GLU A 14 4.27 -5.59 -11.10
N SER A 15 4.56 -5.27 -12.36
CA SER A 15 5.83 -4.65 -12.76
C SER A 15 5.96 -3.25 -12.15
N VAL A 16 4.89 -2.46 -12.22
CA VAL A 16 4.83 -1.12 -11.62
C VAL A 16 5.10 -1.19 -10.11
N VAL A 17 4.42 -2.08 -9.39
CA VAL A 17 4.60 -2.27 -7.94
C VAL A 17 6.03 -2.70 -7.59
N SER A 18 6.63 -3.56 -8.42
CA SER A 18 7.99 -4.04 -8.22
C SER A 18 9.05 -2.94 -8.46
N LEU A 19 8.74 -2.00 -9.34
CA LEU A 19 9.59 -0.85 -9.68
C LEU A 19 9.35 0.36 -8.78
N LEU A 20 8.38 0.32 -7.87
CA LEU A 20 8.13 1.43 -6.95
C LEU A 20 9.39 1.73 -6.13
N PRO A 21 9.83 3.00 -6.07
CA PRO A 21 10.99 3.42 -5.32
C PRO A 21 10.81 3.17 -3.82
N SER A 22 11.94 3.07 -3.11
CA SER A 22 11.97 2.81 -1.67
C SER A 22 11.66 4.02 -0.80
N ARG A 23 11.33 5.18 -1.39
CA ARG A 23 10.88 6.40 -0.71
C ARG A 23 9.83 7.07 -1.59
N HIS A 24 8.84 7.69 -0.95
CA HIS A 24 7.74 8.37 -1.63
C HIS A 24 7.43 9.70 -0.94
N SER A 25 7.20 10.74 -1.73
CA SER A 25 6.68 12.04 -1.30
C SER A 25 5.18 11.96 -1.01
N SER A 26 4.65 12.89 -0.19
CA SER A 26 3.21 12.99 0.14
C SER A 26 2.29 12.93 -1.09
N LEU A 27 2.67 13.68 -2.13
CA LEU A 27 1.93 13.75 -3.39
C LEU A 27 1.88 12.38 -4.11
N GLU A 28 2.97 11.63 -4.11
CA GLU A 28 2.99 10.28 -4.70
C GLU A 28 2.08 9.32 -3.92
N LEU A 29 1.91 9.52 -2.61
CA LEU A 29 0.98 8.74 -1.79
C LEU A 29 -0.47 9.02 -2.19
N GLU A 30 -0.84 10.28 -2.34
CA GLU A 30 -2.19 10.67 -2.77
C GLU A 30 -2.51 10.17 -4.18
N ILE A 31 -1.52 10.22 -5.09
CA ILE A 31 -1.66 9.67 -6.44
C ILE A 31 -1.86 8.15 -6.39
N LEU A 32 -1.06 7.42 -5.62
CA LEU A 32 -1.20 5.97 -5.49
C LEU A 32 -2.56 5.60 -4.88
N ALA A 33 -2.98 6.31 -3.83
CA ALA A 33 -4.27 6.13 -3.19
C ALA A 33 -5.45 6.40 -4.15
N THR A 34 -5.30 7.40 -5.03
CA THR A 34 -6.27 7.71 -6.10
C THR A 34 -6.28 6.60 -7.15
N VAL A 35 -5.11 6.13 -7.59
CA VAL A 35 -4.99 5.03 -8.55
C VAL A 35 -5.65 3.79 -7.98
N LEU A 36 -5.30 3.33 -6.77
CA LEU A 36 -5.85 2.11 -6.17
C LEU A 36 -7.38 2.08 -6.05
N ARG A 37 -8.03 3.26 -5.99
CA ARG A 37 -9.49 3.43 -5.95
C ARG A 37 -10.15 3.49 -7.32
N ASP A 38 -9.39 3.61 -8.40
CA ASP A 38 -9.95 3.71 -9.74
C ASP A 38 -10.64 2.38 -10.13
N VAL A 39 -11.90 2.48 -10.54
CA VAL A 39 -12.74 1.34 -10.93
C VAL A 39 -12.12 0.49 -12.05
N ARG A 40 -11.24 1.08 -12.86
CA ARG A 40 -10.55 0.38 -13.95
C ARG A 40 -9.50 -0.62 -13.46
N LEU A 41 -9.14 -0.60 -12.18
CA LEU A 41 -8.29 -1.62 -11.55
C LEU A 41 -9.07 -2.83 -11.02
N ILE A 42 -10.35 -2.97 -11.38
CA ILE A 42 -11.17 -4.13 -10.95
C ILE A 42 -10.55 -5.49 -11.34
N GLY A 43 -9.82 -5.53 -12.47
CA GLY A 43 -9.13 -6.74 -12.93
C GLY A 43 -7.80 -7.04 -12.24
N VAL A 44 -7.25 -6.12 -11.45
CA VAL A 44 -5.99 -6.33 -10.73
C VAL A 44 -6.23 -7.11 -9.46
N SER A 45 -5.43 -8.17 -9.26
CA SER A 45 -5.46 -9.00 -8.07
C SER A 45 -5.35 -8.14 -6.79
N VAL A 46 -6.25 -8.41 -5.85
CA VAL A 46 -6.28 -7.76 -4.54
C VAL A 46 -4.97 -7.98 -3.78
N CYS A 47 -4.32 -9.14 -3.95
CA CYS A 47 -3.00 -9.42 -3.38
C CYS A 47 -1.93 -8.42 -3.88
N TRP A 48 -1.97 -8.07 -5.17
CA TRP A 48 -1.04 -7.10 -5.74
C TRP A 48 -1.33 -5.68 -5.27
N LYS A 49 -2.61 -5.29 -5.16
CA LYS A 49 -3.01 -4.00 -4.57
C LYS A 49 -2.50 -3.89 -3.13
N LEU A 50 -2.68 -4.95 -2.34
CA LEU A 50 -2.23 -4.98 -0.95
C LEU A 50 -0.70 -4.93 -0.85
N ARG A 51 0.03 -5.62 -1.72
CA ARG A 51 1.49 -5.51 -1.79
C ARG A 51 1.96 -4.09 -2.13
N ALA A 52 1.28 -3.40 -3.04
CA ALA A 52 1.56 -2.01 -3.37
C ALA A 52 1.43 -1.12 -2.13
N ILE A 53 0.33 -1.26 -1.38
CA ILE A 53 0.06 -0.51 -0.14
C ILE A 53 1.13 -0.77 0.92
N VAL A 54 1.48 -2.04 1.16
CA VAL A 54 2.50 -2.41 2.16
C VAL A 54 3.88 -1.89 1.76
N ARG A 55 4.26 -2.02 0.48
CA ARG A 55 5.54 -1.51 -0.03
C ARG A 55 5.64 0.02 0.10
N TRP A 56 4.55 0.70 -0.25
CA TRP A 56 4.40 2.14 -0.09
C TRP A 56 4.63 2.60 1.35
N LEU A 57 4.01 1.95 2.33
CA LEU A 57 4.18 2.32 3.74
C LEU A 57 5.54 1.92 4.32
N GLY A 58 6.10 0.79 3.88
CA GLY A 58 7.41 0.33 4.32
C GLY A 58 8.55 1.23 3.85
N SER A 59 8.37 1.96 2.73
CA SER A 59 9.33 2.92 2.18
C SER A 59 9.61 4.15 3.08
N GLY A 60 8.68 4.51 3.97
CA GLY A 60 8.79 5.70 4.81
C GLY A 60 9.35 5.47 6.22
N SER A 61 9.54 4.22 6.65
CA SER A 61 9.78 3.88 8.06
C SER A 61 11.27 3.77 8.44
N THR A 62 12.22 3.86 7.49
CA THR A 62 13.65 3.83 7.82
C THR A 62 14.15 5.21 8.24
N ALA A 63 13.65 5.70 9.37
CA ALA A 63 14.38 6.66 10.19
C ALA A 63 15.46 5.88 10.96
N THR A 64 16.55 5.52 10.28
CA THR A 64 17.80 5.19 10.97
C THR A 64 18.85 6.10 10.39
N GLY A 65 19.44 6.90 11.28
CA GLY A 65 20.13 8.13 10.95
C GLY A 65 21.33 7.99 10.01
N ASN A 66 21.73 9.19 9.59
CA ASN A 66 22.91 9.55 8.83
C ASN A 66 22.79 9.43 7.30
N ASP A 67 22.84 10.64 6.74
CA ASP A 67 23.53 11.06 5.53
C ASP A 67 22.68 11.51 4.34
N VAL A 68 23.08 12.71 3.94
CA VAL A 68 22.89 13.45 2.70
C VAL A 68 21.64 14.33 2.64
N GLU A 69 21.92 15.63 2.83
CA GLU A 69 21.16 16.76 2.35
C GLU A 69 20.54 16.45 0.97
N GLU A 70 19.22 16.49 0.85
CA GLU A 70 18.53 17.28 -0.17
C GLU A 70 17.01 17.02 -0.11
N LYS A 71 16.30 18.15 -0.01
CA LYS A 71 14.86 18.40 -0.14
C LYS A 71 14.01 18.17 1.10
N GLU A 72 13.38 19.27 1.50
CA GLU A 72 12.16 19.36 2.31
C GLU A 72 11.03 18.60 1.58
N ASP A 73 11.13 17.28 1.46
CA ASP A 73 9.91 16.49 1.31
C ASP A 73 9.21 16.61 2.66
N GLU A 74 8.02 17.24 2.69
CA GLU A 74 7.16 17.22 3.86
C GLU A 74 7.01 15.76 4.30
N GLU A 75 7.74 15.38 5.36
CA GLU A 75 7.60 14.11 6.05
C GLU A 75 6.12 14.02 6.43
N VAL A 76 5.37 13.18 5.72
CA VAL A 76 3.96 12.97 6.03
C VAL A 76 3.92 12.44 7.45
N ASP A 77 3.29 13.21 8.34
CA ASP A 77 3.03 12.81 9.72
C ASP A 77 2.53 11.37 9.74
N ASP A 78 3.10 10.55 10.63
CA ASP A 78 2.79 9.13 10.71
C ASP A 78 1.28 8.90 10.94
N GLY A 79 0.59 9.85 11.60
CA GLY A 79 -0.87 9.86 11.72
C GLY A 79 -1.60 10.00 10.39
N ALA A 80 -1.19 10.95 9.54
CA ALA A 80 -1.77 11.12 8.20
C ALA A 80 -1.52 9.91 7.29
N ARG A 81 -0.34 9.26 7.39
CA ARG A 81 -0.06 8.00 6.69
C ARG A 81 -1.00 6.87 7.10
N VAL A 82 -1.28 6.75 8.40
CA VAL A 82 -2.21 5.75 8.94
C VAL A 82 -3.65 6.02 8.48
N ASP A 83 -4.08 7.27 8.39
CA ASP A 83 -5.44 7.58 7.93
C ASP A 83 -5.60 7.32 6.42
N ILE A 84 -4.60 7.66 5.60
CA ILE A 84 -4.58 7.27 4.18
C ILE A 84 -4.59 5.75 4.05
N LEU A 85 -3.84 5.03 4.90
CA LEU A 85 -3.86 3.57 4.91
C LEU A 85 -5.26 3.02 5.19
N LYS A 86 -5.93 3.49 6.24
CA LYS A 86 -7.29 3.03 6.59
C LYS A 86 -8.25 3.23 5.42
N ASP A 87 -8.19 4.40 4.79
CA ASP A 87 -9.05 4.78 3.67
C ASP A 87 -8.77 3.92 2.43
N VAL A 88 -7.50 3.72 2.07
CA VAL A 88 -7.12 2.86 0.93
C VAL A 88 -7.45 1.39 1.19
N ILE A 89 -7.18 0.87 2.40
CA ILE A 89 -7.51 -0.50 2.77
C ILE A 89 -9.03 -0.73 2.73
N ALA A 90 -9.82 0.23 3.18
CA ALA A 90 -11.28 0.14 3.10
C ALA A 90 -11.82 0.07 1.66
N SER A 91 -11.05 0.56 0.68
CA SER A 91 -11.40 0.48 -0.74
C SER A 91 -11.04 -0.85 -1.42
N VAL A 92 -10.32 -1.74 -0.72
CA VAL A 92 -9.83 -3.01 -1.26
C VAL A 92 -10.63 -4.17 -0.67
N ASP A 93 -11.21 -5.01 -1.52
CA ASP A 93 -11.95 -6.20 -1.07
C ASP A 93 -11.00 -7.34 -0.63
N LEU A 94 -10.62 -7.30 0.65
CA LEU A 94 -9.72 -8.27 1.27
C LEU A 94 -10.34 -9.67 1.46
N SER A 95 -11.66 -9.83 1.29
CA SER A 95 -12.33 -11.14 1.42
C SER A 95 -11.80 -12.15 0.39
N THR A 96 -11.38 -11.64 -0.77
CA THR A 96 -10.83 -12.43 -1.88
C THR A 96 -9.41 -12.97 -1.62
N ILE A 97 -8.72 -12.47 -0.59
CA ILE A 97 -7.35 -12.90 -0.26
C ILE A 97 -7.38 -14.19 0.55
N SER A 98 -6.72 -15.23 0.04
CA SER A 98 -6.55 -16.50 0.75
C SER A 98 -5.66 -16.34 1.99
N VAL A 99 -5.83 -17.22 2.99
CA VAL A 99 -4.96 -17.24 4.18
C VAL A 99 -3.49 -17.42 3.78
N LYS A 100 -3.24 -18.29 2.79
CA LYS A 100 -1.88 -18.56 2.31
C LYS A 100 -1.25 -17.31 1.69
N ASP A 101 -1.99 -16.58 0.88
CA ASP A 101 -1.46 -15.37 0.22
C ASP A 101 -1.24 -14.24 1.23
N PHE A 102 -2.13 -14.10 2.22
CA PHE A 102 -1.94 -13.14 3.30
C PHE A 102 -0.72 -13.46 4.15
N ILE A 103 -0.51 -14.74 4.52
CA ILE A 103 0.70 -15.16 5.23
C ILE A 103 1.95 -14.90 4.37
N GLY A 104 1.89 -15.17 3.06
CA GLY A 104 2.99 -14.86 2.15
C GLY A 104 3.31 -13.36 2.11
N LEU A 105 2.31 -12.49 2.23
CA LEU A 105 2.53 -11.05 2.33
C LEU A 105 3.34 -10.66 3.57
N THR A 106 3.10 -11.32 4.72
CA THR A 106 3.77 -10.96 5.97
C THR A 106 5.24 -11.34 6.03
N THR A 107 5.71 -12.15 5.06
CA THR A 107 7.13 -12.54 4.94
C THR A 107 7.98 -11.58 4.10
N TYR A 108 7.38 -10.57 3.45
CA TYR A 108 8.14 -9.60 2.65
C TYR A 108 8.83 -8.55 3.53
N ASP A 109 10.03 -8.12 3.15
CA ASP A 109 10.79 -7.09 3.88
C ASP A 109 9.99 -5.79 4.07
N CYS A 110 9.19 -5.40 3.07
CA CYS A 110 8.34 -4.22 3.19
C CYS A 110 7.29 -4.34 4.29
N TRP A 111 6.82 -5.55 4.61
CA TRP A 111 5.91 -5.79 5.73
C TRP A 111 6.64 -5.63 7.07
N LEU A 112 7.87 -6.13 7.16
CA LEU A 112 8.67 -6.05 8.39
C LEU A 112 9.06 -4.61 8.71
N ASN A 113 9.23 -3.78 7.69
CA ASN A 113 9.51 -2.36 7.81
C ASN A 113 8.28 -1.52 8.18
N LEU A 114 7.08 -2.09 8.24
CA LEU A 114 5.91 -1.35 8.70
C LEU A 114 5.95 -1.09 10.21
N SER A 115 5.48 0.10 10.59
CA SER A 115 5.13 0.37 11.98
C SER A 115 4.11 -0.68 12.49
N LYS A 116 4.09 -0.89 13.81
CA LYS A 116 3.13 -1.82 14.42
C LYS A 116 1.69 -1.42 14.10
N GLU A 117 1.39 -0.13 14.16
CA GLU A 117 0.05 0.41 13.91
C GLU A 117 -0.43 0.12 12.47
N CYS A 118 0.44 0.34 11.47
CA CYS A 118 0.11 0.01 10.08
C CYS A 118 -0.16 -1.49 9.89
N ARG A 119 0.65 -2.36 10.52
CA ARG A 119 0.42 -3.82 10.47
C ARG A 119 -0.91 -4.19 11.11
N ASP A 120 -1.22 -3.61 12.26
CA ASP A 120 -2.46 -3.87 12.98
C ASP A 120 -3.68 -3.44 12.15
N VAL A 121 -3.64 -2.30 11.46
CA VAL A 121 -4.70 -1.86 10.54
C VAL A 121 -4.96 -2.89 9.44
N VAL A 122 -3.92 -3.35 8.74
CA VAL A 122 -4.06 -4.32 7.64
C VAL A 122 -4.57 -5.67 8.15
N VAL A 123 -4.00 -6.17 9.25
CA VAL A 123 -4.42 -7.45 9.85
C VAL A 123 -5.86 -7.40 10.35
N ASN A 124 -6.26 -6.31 11.01
CA ASN A 124 -7.61 -6.16 11.54
C ASN A 124 -8.64 -6.04 10.41
N ALA A 125 -8.34 -5.29 9.35
CA ALA A 125 -9.22 -5.19 8.18
C ALA A 125 -9.41 -6.57 7.51
N TRP A 126 -8.33 -7.32 7.27
CA TRP A 126 -8.41 -8.66 6.68
C TRP A 126 -9.18 -9.64 7.57
N ARG A 127 -8.97 -9.61 8.90
CA ARG A 127 -9.76 -10.42 9.85
C ARG A 127 -11.24 -10.05 9.84
N ALA A 128 -11.56 -8.75 9.81
CA ALA A 128 -12.94 -8.27 9.81
C ALA A 128 -13.72 -8.79 8.60
N CYS A 129 -13.12 -8.79 7.40
CA CYS A 129 -13.75 -9.35 6.20
C CYS A 129 -14.11 -10.84 6.37
N ARG A 130 -13.30 -11.61 7.10
CA ARG A 130 -13.51 -13.05 7.33
C ARG A 130 -14.43 -13.37 8.49
N ALA A 131 -14.56 -12.47 9.46
CA ALA A 131 -15.50 -12.62 10.56
C ALA A 131 -16.96 -12.48 10.09
N LEU A 132 -17.18 -11.84 8.93
CA LEU A 132 -18.49 -11.68 8.30
C LEU A 132 -18.94 -12.92 7.49
N ASP A 133 -18.05 -13.89 7.26
CA ASP A 133 -18.36 -15.15 6.54
C ASP A 133 -18.92 -16.26 7.47
N HIS A 134 -19.27 -15.94 8.72
CA HIS A 134 -19.78 -16.86 9.74
C HIS A 134 -21.18 -16.49 10.25
#